data_AF-A0A2D6GX99-F1
#
_entry.id   AF-A0A2D6GX99-F1
#
_cell.length_a   1.000
_cell.length_b   1.000
_cell.length_c   1.000
_cell.angle_alpha   90.00
_cell.angle_beta   90.00
_cell.angle_gamma   90.00
#
_symmetry.space_group_name_H-M   'P 1'
#
loop_
_entity.id
_entity.type
_entity.pdbx_description
1 polymer ?
#
loop_
_entity_poly.entity_id
_entity_poly.type
_entity_poly.pdbx_seq_one_letter_code
_entity_poly.pdbx_strand_id
1 'polypeptide(L)'
;MVVLSPLVFTLLLLPPLAAVLLLPIPAIVGLFIVLGQGHFVGSYVYQFFAGRLGWWRVVLYALLFILLWAVFISTKSFDALLALTAVVFTAHFTWDSSHILGNRELLPAVITRLPIFLLFSGFVVEKVYVVPLVPFIVPLVVLLLGIYIFCVALKVFHYDISDFLFMGGALGFLGLISVYPLLSAWIPFGFLILYHYLQWYVFYWKRCASVGKARVRKYIRNMLIVNVVVICLFLFWKFYEIGDMLRYFFVPEYFYLWTLTHIVSSVRLRY
;
A
#
# COMPACT_ATOMS: atom_id res chain seq x y z
N MET A 1 -11.54 -2.50 23.36
CA MET A 1 -11.80 -2.27 21.92
C MET A 1 -11.63 -0.80 21.64
N VAL A 2 -10.79 -0.43 20.69
CA VAL A 2 -10.70 0.98 20.24
C VAL A 2 -11.80 1.18 19.21
N VAL A 3 -12.91 1.80 19.61
CA VAL A 3 -13.91 2.26 18.66
C VAL A 3 -13.28 3.43 17.90
N LEU A 4 -13.06 3.28 16.59
CA LEU A 4 -12.77 4.46 15.79
C LEU A 4 -14.05 5.25 15.63
N SER A 5 -13.97 6.53 15.98
CA SER A 5 -15.01 7.46 15.60
C SER A 5 -15.09 7.49 14.05
N PRO A 6 -16.29 7.69 13.48
CA PRO A 6 -16.46 7.97 12.06
C PRO A 6 -15.47 9.01 11.53
N LEU A 7 -15.10 9.98 12.38
CA LEU A 7 -14.08 10.98 12.10
C LEU A 7 -12.73 10.39 11.66
N VAL A 8 -12.20 9.35 12.33
CA VAL A 8 -10.89 8.81 11.94
C VAL A 8 -10.98 8.01 10.65
N PHE A 9 -12.09 7.34 10.41
CA PHE A 9 -12.34 6.70 9.12
C PHE A 9 -12.32 7.73 7.97
N THR A 10 -13.05 8.84 8.15
CA THR A 10 -13.04 9.98 7.22
C THR A 10 -11.64 10.56 7.03
N LEU A 11 -10.87 10.73 8.12
CA LEU A 11 -9.50 11.25 8.06
C LEU A 11 -8.50 10.30 7.38
N LEU A 12 -8.79 9.00 7.33
CA LEU A 12 -7.94 8.02 6.63
C LEU A 12 -8.30 7.89 5.15
N LEU A 13 -9.56 8.07 4.79
CA LEU A 13 -10.05 7.89 3.41
C LEU A 13 -9.98 9.19 2.59
N LEU A 14 -10.32 10.34 3.18
CA LEU A 14 -10.39 11.60 2.46
C LEU A 14 -9.06 12.09 1.90
N PRO A 15 -7.92 12.06 2.63
CA PRO A 15 -6.69 12.61 2.08
C PRO A 15 -6.19 11.87 0.83
N PRO A 16 -6.18 10.52 0.78
CA PRO A 16 -5.87 9.79 -0.46
C PRO A 16 -6.84 10.11 -1.60
N LEU A 17 -8.16 10.18 -1.34
CA LEU A 17 -9.16 10.56 -2.34
C LEU A 17 -8.92 11.99 -2.86
N ALA A 18 -8.76 12.95 -1.97
CA ALA A 18 -8.50 14.34 -2.31
C ALA A 18 -7.22 14.49 -3.13
N ALA A 19 -6.15 13.78 -2.74
CA ALA A 19 -4.90 13.79 -3.48
C ALA A 19 -5.09 13.31 -4.92
N VAL A 20 -5.80 12.20 -5.14
CA VAL A 20 -5.97 11.67 -6.50
C VAL A 20 -7.00 12.42 -7.35
N LEU A 21 -7.93 13.14 -6.72
CA LEU A 21 -8.95 13.92 -7.42
C LEU A 21 -8.50 15.35 -7.73
N LEU A 22 -7.64 15.94 -6.90
CA LEU A 22 -7.28 17.35 -6.99
C LEU A 22 -5.88 17.60 -7.57
N LEU A 23 -5.00 16.61 -7.58
CA LEU A 23 -3.64 16.75 -8.09
C LEU A 23 -3.51 16.21 -9.52
N PRO A 24 -2.65 16.82 -10.36
CA PRO A 24 -2.33 16.26 -11.66
C PRO A 24 -1.55 14.95 -11.52
N ILE A 25 -1.68 14.04 -12.49
CA ILE A 25 -1.04 12.70 -12.47
C ILE A 25 0.45 12.74 -12.11
N PRO A 26 1.30 13.62 -12.69
CA PRO A 26 2.71 13.69 -12.31
C PRO A 26 2.95 14.00 -10.83
N ALA A 27 2.08 14.81 -10.21
CA ALA A 27 2.17 15.13 -8.79
C ALA A 27 1.70 13.95 -7.92
N ILE A 28 0.66 13.22 -8.34
CA ILE A 28 0.23 11.98 -7.68
C ILE A 28 1.37 10.95 -7.68
N VAL A 29 2.00 10.78 -8.85
CA VAL A 29 3.14 9.86 -9.02
C VAL A 29 4.31 10.26 -8.13
N GLY A 30 4.72 11.52 -8.17
CA GLY A 30 5.77 12.03 -7.29
C GLY A 30 5.43 11.82 -5.81
N LEU A 31 4.19 12.10 -5.41
CA LEU A 31 3.75 11.98 -4.01
C LEU A 31 3.84 10.54 -3.50
N PHE A 32 3.28 9.56 -4.23
CA PHE A 32 3.33 8.18 -3.75
C PHE A 32 4.76 7.60 -3.82
N ILE A 33 5.59 8.01 -4.78
CA ILE A 33 6.99 7.59 -4.87
C ILE A 33 7.77 8.10 -3.66
N VAL A 34 7.68 9.41 -3.37
CA VAL A 34 8.41 10.04 -2.26
C VAL A 34 7.99 9.45 -0.92
N LEU A 35 6.69 9.36 -0.67
CA LEU A 35 6.19 8.76 0.57
C LEU A 35 6.52 7.27 0.66
N GLY A 36 6.54 6.57 -0.47
CA GLY A 36 6.88 5.15 -0.53
C GLY A 36 8.35 4.89 -0.25
N GLN A 37 9.26 5.68 -0.82
CA GLN A 37 10.68 5.61 -0.48
C GLN A 37 10.91 5.93 1.00
N GLY A 38 10.21 6.92 1.56
CA GLY A 38 10.22 7.20 3.00
C GLY A 38 9.76 6.00 3.83
N HIS A 39 8.68 5.34 3.41
CA HIS A 39 8.18 4.12 4.06
C HIS A 39 9.20 2.96 3.98
N PHE A 40 9.80 2.71 2.82
CA PHE A 40 10.80 1.64 2.64
C PHE A 40 11.98 1.86 3.57
N VAL A 41 12.61 3.04 3.52
CA VAL A 41 13.75 3.39 4.37
C VAL A 41 13.40 3.30 5.84
N GLY A 42 12.25 3.85 6.24
CA GLY A 42 11.77 3.77 7.61
C GLY A 42 11.65 2.32 8.09
N SER A 43 11.07 1.45 7.24
CA SER A 43 10.88 0.04 7.55
C SER A 43 12.22 -0.71 7.71
N TYR A 44 13.19 -0.49 6.83
CA TYR A 44 14.50 -1.14 6.87
C TYR A 44 15.28 -0.75 8.12
N VAL A 45 15.31 0.55 8.41
CA VAL A 45 15.94 1.09 9.62
C VAL A 45 15.33 0.47 10.88
N TYR A 46 14.00 0.35 10.94
CA TYR A 46 13.34 -0.30 12.06
C TYR A 46 13.66 -1.79 12.17
N GLN A 47 13.70 -2.52 11.06
CA GLN A 47 14.01 -3.95 11.06
C GLN A 47 15.46 -4.21 11.49
N PHE A 48 16.40 -3.39 11.01
CA PHE A 48 17.82 -3.45 11.38
C PHE A 48 18.02 -3.22 12.88
N PHE A 49 17.53 -2.10 13.41
CA PHE A 49 17.66 -1.79 14.84
C PHE A 49 16.92 -2.77 15.76
N ALA A 50 15.92 -3.48 15.24
CA ALA A 50 15.22 -4.52 15.98
C ALA A 50 15.94 -5.88 15.95
N GLY A 51 17.08 -6.01 15.26
CA GLY A 51 17.81 -7.27 15.10
C GLY A 51 17.01 -8.34 14.34
N ARG A 52 16.05 -7.94 13.51
CA ARG A 52 15.10 -8.85 12.84
C ARG A 52 15.58 -9.34 11.47
N LEU A 53 16.75 -8.90 11.03
CA LEU A 53 17.37 -9.25 9.76
C LEU A 53 18.50 -10.24 9.99
N GLY A 54 18.20 -11.54 9.93
CA GLY A 54 19.22 -12.57 9.85
C GLY A 54 19.96 -12.53 8.51
N TRP A 55 21.22 -12.93 8.47
CA TRP A 55 22.06 -12.87 7.26
C TRP A 55 21.42 -13.59 6.05
N TRP A 56 20.75 -14.72 6.28
CA TRP A 56 20.11 -15.49 5.21
C TRP A 56 18.95 -14.72 4.56
N ARG A 57 18.25 -13.88 5.33
CA ARG A 57 17.20 -12.99 4.80
C ARG A 57 17.81 -11.95 3.88
N VAL A 58 18.95 -11.37 4.29
CA VAL A 58 19.69 -10.41 3.47
C VAL A 58 20.10 -11.04 2.14
N VAL A 59 20.61 -12.28 2.14
CA VAL A 59 20.98 -12.99 0.91
C VAL A 59 19.75 -13.28 0.04
N LEU A 60 18.64 -13.75 0.61
CA LEU A 60 17.39 -13.96 -0.13
C LEU A 60 16.90 -12.65 -0.78
N TYR A 61 16.99 -11.53 -0.05
CA TYR A 61 16.58 -10.22 -0.57
C TYR A 61 17.50 -9.74 -1.69
N ALA A 62 18.81 -9.93 -1.55
CA ALA A 62 19.76 -9.60 -2.60
C ALA A 62 19.53 -10.45 -3.87
N LEU A 63 19.27 -11.76 -3.72
CA LEU A 63 18.96 -12.65 -4.85
C LEU A 63 17.65 -12.27 -5.53
N LEU A 64 16.60 -11.98 -4.76
CA LEU A 64 15.33 -11.53 -5.31
C LEU A 64 15.49 -10.19 -6.04
N PHE A 65 16.20 -9.24 -5.44
CA PHE A 65 16.50 -7.95 -6.06
C PHE A 65 17.19 -8.16 -7.40
N ILE A 66 18.25 -8.97 -7.45
CA ILE A 66 18.97 -9.30 -8.68
C ILE A 66 18.04 -9.95 -9.70
N LEU A 67 17.23 -10.93 -9.29
CA LEU A 67 16.30 -11.64 -10.19
C LEU A 67 15.25 -10.69 -10.79
N LEU A 68 14.57 -9.89 -9.96
CA LEU A 68 13.54 -8.94 -10.41
C LEU A 68 14.13 -7.91 -11.36
N TRP A 69 15.31 -7.39 -11.05
CA TRP A 69 16.02 -6.43 -11.91
C TRP A 69 16.48 -7.09 -13.21
N ALA A 70 17.02 -8.31 -13.17
CA ALA A 70 17.44 -9.05 -14.37
C ALA A 70 16.24 -9.33 -15.30
N VAL A 71 15.11 -9.77 -14.73
CA VAL A 71 13.86 -10.00 -15.48
C VAL A 71 13.33 -8.71 -16.07
N PHE A 72 13.37 -7.60 -15.35
CA PHE A 72 12.93 -6.31 -15.89
C PHE A 72 13.85 -5.79 -17.00
N ILE A 73 15.17 -5.90 -16.82
CA ILE A 73 16.15 -5.49 -17.84
C ILE A 73 16.00 -6.32 -19.12
N SER A 74 15.69 -7.62 -19.00
CA SER A 74 15.52 -8.50 -20.16
C SER A 74 14.19 -8.30 -20.89
N THR A 75 13.08 -8.15 -20.14
CA THR A 75 11.75 -8.01 -20.73
C THR A 75 11.42 -6.58 -21.15
N LYS A 76 11.98 -5.58 -20.46
CA LYS A 76 11.69 -4.14 -20.60
C LYS A 76 10.18 -3.82 -20.58
N SER A 77 9.37 -4.71 -20.02
CA SER A 77 7.92 -4.58 -20.00
C SER A 77 7.49 -3.83 -18.74
N PHE A 78 7.32 -2.52 -18.89
CA PHE A 78 6.78 -1.69 -17.82
C PHE A 78 5.36 -2.11 -17.41
N ASP A 79 4.57 -2.53 -18.39
CA ASP A 79 3.23 -3.07 -18.21
C ASP A 79 3.20 -4.32 -17.32
N ALA A 80 4.08 -5.30 -17.59
CA ALA A 80 4.19 -6.48 -16.74
C ALA A 80 4.63 -6.12 -15.31
N LEU A 81 5.54 -5.14 -15.16
CA LEU A 81 5.98 -4.66 -13.86
C LEU A 81 4.83 -3.99 -13.09
N LEU A 82 3.99 -3.18 -13.75
CA LEU A 82 2.81 -2.57 -13.15
C LEU A 82 1.81 -3.63 -12.69
N ALA A 83 1.47 -4.58 -13.56
CA ALA A 83 0.53 -5.64 -13.23
C ALA A 83 1.02 -6.51 -12.06
N LEU A 84 2.28 -6.93 -12.09
CA LEU A 84 2.89 -7.69 -11.00
C LEU A 84 2.90 -6.89 -9.70
N THR A 85 3.29 -5.62 -9.76
CA THR A 85 3.31 -4.76 -8.57
C THR A 85 1.91 -4.55 -8.02
N ALA A 86 0.88 -4.42 -8.86
CA ALA A 86 -0.47 -4.25 -8.38
C ALA A 86 -0.95 -5.46 -7.56
N VAL A 87 -0.72 -6.67 -8.08
CA VAL A 87 -1.08 -7.92 -7.41
C VAL A 87 -0.31 -8.08 -6.09
N VAL A 88 1.03 -7.95 -6.16
CA VAL A 88 1.91 -8.18 -5.00
C VAL A 88 1.73 -7.10 -3.93
N PHE A 89 1.58 -5.84 -4.34
CA PHE A 89 1.30 -4.72 -3.42
C PHE A 89 -0.02 -4.91 -2.71
N THR A 90 -1.08 -5.35 -3.40
CA THR A 90 -2.38 -5.46 -2.74
C THR A 90 -2.47 -6.68 -1.84
N ALA A 91 -1.79 -7.77 -2.20
CA ALA A 91 -1.58 -8.89 -1.29
C ALA A 91 -0.80 -8.44 -0.04
N HIS A 92 0.27 -7.66 -0.21
CA HIS A 92 1.01 -7.08 0.91
C HIS A 92 0.16 -6.15 1.76
N PHE A 93 -0.58 -5.23 1.15
CA PHE A 93 -1.46 -4.29 1.82
C PHE A 93 -2.48 -5.02 2.70
N THR A 94 -3.15 -6.04 2.14
CA THR A 94 -4.12 -6.85 2.88
C THR A 94 -3.46 -7.60 4.04
N TRP A 95 -2.27 -8.17 3.83
CA TRP A 95 -1.51 -8.87 4.86
C TRP A 95 -0.94 -7.97 5.95
N ASP A 96 -0.35 -6.83 5.62
CA ASP A 96 0.29 -5.93 6.58
C ASP A 96 -0.74 -5.18 7.42
N SER A 97 -1.79 -4.63 6.80
CA SER A 97 -2.87 -3.97 7.53
C SER A 97 -3.58 -4.95 8.47
N SER A 98 -3.74 -6.22 8.07
CA SER A 98 -4.20 -7.29 8.97
C SER A 98 -3.33 -7.46 10.22
N HIS A 99 -2.01 -7.48 10.04
CA HIS A 99 -1.07 -7.68 11.14
C HIS A 99 -0.99 -6.47 12.06
N ILE A 100 -1.09 -5.25 11.50
CA ILE A 100 -1.02 -4.00 12.24
C ILE A 100 -2.30 -3.79 13.06
N LEU A 101 -3.45 -4.15 12.51
CA LEU A 101 -4.76 -3.98 13.14
C LEU A 101 -5.08 -5.11 14.12
N GLY A 102 -4.33 -6.22 14.06
CA GLY A 102 -4.40 -7.33 15.01
C GLY A 102 -5.48 -8.33 14.65
N ASN A 103 -5.23 -9.13 13.60
CA ASN A 103 -6.23 -10.07 13.08
C ASN A 103 -6.78 -11.08 14.11
N ARG A 104 -8.10 -11.24 14.04
CA ARG A 104 -8.90 -12.37 14.51
C ARG A 104 -9.31 -13.27 13.33
N GLU A 105 -10.23 -14.20 13.57
CA GLU A 105 -10.79 -15.26 12.70
C GLU A 105 -10.54 -15.12 11.20
N LEU A 106 -10.03 -16.19 10.59
CA LEU A 106 -9.52 -16.20 9.22
C LEU A 106 -10.61 -15.84 8.18
N LEU A 107 -11.83 -16.37 8.33
CA LEU A 107 -12.85 -16.29 7.29
C LEU A 107 -13.48 -14.89 7.13
N PRO A 108 -13.98 -14.21 8.18
CA PRO A 108 -14.46 -12.83 8.06
C PRO A 108 -13.39 -11.92 7.47
N ALA A 109 -12.13 -12.16 7.87
CA ALA A 109 -11.02 -11.36 7.42
C ALA A 109 -10.77 -11.50 5.91
N VAL A 110 -10.81 -12.73 5.37
CA VAL A 110 -10.69 -12.97 3.93
C VAL A 110 -11.82 -12.28 3.17
N ILE A 111 -13.06 -12.40 3.62
CA ILE A 111 -14.23 -11.85 2.91
C ILE A 111 -14.17 -10.31 2.83
N THR A 112 -13.63 -9.62 3.84
CA THR A 112 -13.52 -8.15 3.81
C THR A 112 -12.29 -7.65 3.05
N ARG A 113 -11.23 -8.44 2.94
CA ARG A 113 -9.95 -8.06 2.29
C ARG A 113 -9.88 -8.43 0.82
N LEU A 114 -10.50 -9.54 0.43
CA LEU A 114 -10.52 -10.00 -0.96
C LEU A 114 -11.17 -8.97 -1.92
N PRO A 115 -12.23 -8.23 -1.55
CA PRO A 115 -12.82 -7.20 -2.39
C PRO A 115 -11.84 -6.15 -2.89
N ILE A 116 -11.06 -5.52 -2.00
CA ILE A 116 -10.11 -4.49 -2.42
C ILE A 116 -8.95 -5.09 -3.23
N PHE A 117 -8.55 -6.33 -2.91
CA PHE A 117 -7.57 -7.08 -3.69
C PHE A 117 -8.02 -7.30 -5.12
N LEU A 118 -9.23 -7.84 -5.31
CA LEU A 118 -9.78 -8.12 -6.63
C LEU A 118 -9.99 -6.82 -7.41
N LEU A 119 -10.61 -5.82 -6.80
CA LEU A 119 -10.89 -4.54 -7.46
C LEU A 119 -9.64 -3.87 -7.98
N PHE A 120 -8.65 -3.68 -7.11
CA PHE A 120 -7.46 -2.94 -7.50
C PHE A 120 -6.61 -3.73 -8.49
N SER A 121 -6.31 -5.00 -8.18
CA SER A 121 -5.45 -5.82 -9.03
C SER A 121 -6.09 -6.04 -10.39
N GLY A 122 -7.39 -6.37 -10.41
CA GLY A 122 -8.12 -6.57 -11.66
C GLY A 122 -8.31 -5.31 -12.47
N PHE A 123 -8.54 -4.15 -11.83
CA PHE A 123 -8.60 -2.87 -12.55
C PHE A 123 -7.27 -2.54 -13.23
N VAL A 124 -6.15 -2.68 -12.52
CA VAL A 124 -4.83 -2.41 -13.10
C VAL A 124 -4.53 -3.38 -14.25
N VAL A 125 -4.79 -4.67 -14.07
CA VAL A 125 -4.60 -5.69 -15.12
C VAL A 125 -5.48 -5.40 -16.34
N GLU A 126 -6.75 -5.01 -16.13
CA GLU A 126 -7.64 -4.58 -17.22
C GLU A 126 -7.06 -3.41 -18.01
N LYS A 127 -6.56 -2.38 -17.33
CA LYS A 127 -6.01 -1.20 -18.01
C LYS A 127 -4.71 -1.49 -18.75
N VAL A 128 -3.87 -2.36 -18.20
CA VAL A 128 -2.57 -2.72 -18.78
C VAL A 128 -2.73 -3.65 -19.99
N TYR A 129 -3.57 -4.69 -19.87
CA TYR A 129 -3.72 -5.72 -20.90
C TYR A 129 -4.97 -5.55 -21.78
N VAL A 130 -5.76 -4.50 -21.53
CA VAL A 130 -6.99 -4.20 -22.28
C VAL A 130 -7.98 -5.37 -22.27
N VAL A 131 -8.13 -6.00 -21.09
CA VAL A 131 -9.02 -7.15 -20.85
C VAL A 131 -10.18 -6.75 -19.93
N PRO A 132 -11.45 -7.03 -20.27
CA PRO A 132 -12.59 -6.53 -19.50
C PRO A 132 -12.82 -7.36 -18.24
N LEU A 133 -12.09 -7.09 -17.16
CA LEU A 133 -12.17 -7.82 -15.88
C LEU A 133 -13.12 -7.16 -14.88
N VAL A 134 -13.17 -5.83 -14.86
CA VAL A 134 -13.97 -5.03 -13.92
C VAL A 134 -15.46 -5.40 -13.92
N PRO A 135 -16.12 -5.62 -15.08
CA PRO A 135 -17.52 -6.04 -15.10
C PRO A 135 -17.80 -7.38 -14.40
N PHE A 136 -16.81 -8.27 -14.32
CA PHE A 136 -16.93 -9.56 -13.62
C PHE A 136 -16.53 -9.45 -12.14
N ILE A 137 -15.56 -8.59 -11.83
CA ILE A 137 -15.05 -8.40 -10.47
C ILE A 137 -16.04 -7.63 -9.60
N VAL A 138 -16.69 -6.59 -10.14
CA VAL A 138 -17.61 -5.74 -9.37
C VAL A 138 -18.78 -6.55 -8.77
N PRO A 139 -19.49 -7.41 -9.52
CA PRO A 139 -20.53 -8.28 -8.94
C PRO A 139 -20.00 -9.20 -7.85
N LEU A 140 -18.82 -9.78 -8.03
CA LEU A 140 -18.20 -10.66 -7.01
C LEU A 140 -17.87 -9.88 -5.74
N VAL A 141 -17.37 -8.65 -5.86
CA VAL A 141 -17.10 -7.76 -4.73
C VAL A 141 -18.38 -7.40 -3.99
N VAL A 142 -19.44 -7.02 -4.73
CA VAL A 142 -20.76 -6.73 -4.14
C VAL A 142 -21.30 -7.96 -3.40
N LEU A 143 -21.18 -9.15 -4.00
CA LEU A 143 -21.58 -10.40 -3.38
C LEU A 143 -20.81 -10.68 -2.09
N LEU A 144 -19.48 -10.58 -2.10
CA LEU A 144 -18.64 -10.82 -0.91
C LEU A 144 -18.97 -9.85 0.23
N LEU A 145 -19.08 -8.55 -0.08
CA LEU A 145 -19.45 -7.54 0.90
C LEU A 145 -20.89 -7.74 1.41
N GLY A 146 -21.81 -8.12 0.53
CA GLY A 146 -23.19 -8.46 0.89
C GLY A 146 -23.28 -9.66 1.83
N ILE A 147 -22.55 -10.74 1.55
CA ILE A 147 -22.42 -11.91 2.42
C ILE A 147 -21.88 -11.49 3.78
N TYR A 148 -20.83 -10.68 3.83
CA TYR A 148 -20.26 -10.19 5.08
C TYR A 148 -21.29 -9.40 5.91
N ILE A 149 -21.96 -8.42 5.29
CA ILE A 149 -22.99 -7.60 5.94
C ILE A 149 -24.14 -8.48 6.46
N PHE A 150 -24.57 -9.47 5.67
CA PHE A 150 -25.60 -10.41 6.06
C PHE A 150 -25.17 -11.27 7.27
N CYS A 151 -23.96 -11.82 7.26
CA CYS A 151 -23.41 -12.59 8.38
C CYS A 151 -23.23 -11.75 9.65
N VAL A 152 -22.87 -10.47 9.52
CA VAL A 152 -22.83 -9.51 10.63
C VAL A 152 -24.23 -9.23 11.17
N ALA A 153 -25.23 -9.04 10.30
CA ALA A 153 -26.63 -8.83 10.70
C ALA A 153 -27.21 -10.03 11.45
N LEU A 154 -26.83 -11.25 11.04
CA LEU A 154 -27.16 -12.50 11.72
C LEU A 154 -26.34 -12.75 13.00
N LYS A 155 -25.41 -11.86 13.36
CA LYS A 155 -24.47 -12.00 14.49
C LYS A 155 -23.57 -13.24 14.41
N VAL A 156 -23.39 -13.79 13.20
CA VAL A 156 -22.44 -14.89 12.93
C VAL A 156 -21.02 -14.32 12.92
N PHE A 157 -20.83 -13.14 12.32
CA PHE A 157 -19.57 -12.43 12.32
C PHE A 157 -19.59 -11.23 13.24
N HIS A 158 -18.44 -10.95 13.85
CA HIS A 158 -18.20 -9.71 14.58
C HIS A 158 -17.38 -8.80 13.68
N TYR A 159 -17.85 -7.56 13.50
CA TYR A 159 -17.10 -6.57 12.75
C TYR A 159 -16.08 -5.87 13.65
N ASP A 160 -14.94 -5.50 13.06
CA ASP A 160 -13.97 -4.63 13.72
C ASP A 160 -13.56 -3.43 12.85
N ILE A 161 -12.62 -2.69 13.40
CA ILE A 161 -12.05 -1.48 12.82
C ILE A 161 -11.37 -1.71 11.47
N SER A 162 -10.74 -2.88 11.30
CA SER A 162 -10.04 -3.28 10.10
C SER A 162 -11.03 -3.52 8.99
N ASP A 163 -12.14 -4.19 9.31
CA ASP A 163 -13.20 -4.46 8.34
C ASP A 163 -13.78 -3.15 7.78
N PHE A 164 -14.06 -2.17 8.64
CA PHE A 164 -14.51 -0.85 8.16
C PHE A 164 -13.51 -0.19 7.22
N LEU A 165 -12.21 -0.26 7.51
CA LEU A 165 -11.17 0.34 6.67
C LEU A 165 -11.03 -0.37 5.32
N PHE A 166 -11.12 -1.69 5.29
CA PHE A 166 -11.07 -2.45 4.04
C PHE A 166 -12.33 -2.23 3.21
N MET A 167 -13.51 -2.26 3.82
CA MET A 167 -14.77 -1.94 3.16
C MET A 167 -14.76 -0.51 2.62
N GLY A 168 -14.31 0.46 3.42
CA GLY A 168 -14.19 1.86 3.02
C GLY A 168 -13.20 2.09 1.88
N GLY A 169 -12.06 1.39 1.91
CA GLY A 169 -11.10 1.42 0.81
C GLY A 169 -11.70 0.83 -0.47
N ALA A 170 -12.42 -0.30 -0.38
CA ALA A 170 -13.10 -0.91 -1.52
C ALA A 170 -14.21 -0.01 -2.08
N LEU A 171 -15.05 0.57 -1.22
CA LEU A 171 -16.12 1.48 -1.62
C LEU A 171 -15.59 2.79 -2.20
N GLY A 172 -14.54 3.37 -1.60
CA GLY A 172 -13.86 4.55 -2.12
C GLY A 172 -13.25 4.28 -3.49
N PHE A 173 -12.65 3.09 -3.68
CA PHE A 173 -12.13 2.67 -4.98
C PHE A 173 -13.24 2.46 -6.01
N LEU A 174 -14.34 1.80 -5.64
CA LEU A 174 -15.53 1.65 -6.49
C LEU A 174 -16.06 3.01 -6.94
N GLY A 175 -16.24 3.94 -6.00
CA GLY A 175 -16.68 5.30 -6.30
C GLY A 175 -15.74 6.00 -7.29
N LEU A 176 -14.42 5.85 -7.10
CA LEU A 176 -13.42 6.42 -7.99
C LEU A 176 -13.55 5.88 -9.43
N ILE A 177 -13.62 4.56 -9.61
CA ILE A 177 -13.72 3.94 -10.94
C ILE A 177 -15.09 4.14 -11.61
N SER A 178 -16.16 4.30 -10.83
CA SER A 178 -17.49 4.59 -11.36
C SER A 178 -17.63 6.01 -11.91
N VAL A 179 -17.00 7.00 -11.26
CA VAL A 179 -17.06 8.40 -11.72
C VAL A 179 -16.13 8.62 -12.92
N TYR A 180 -15.01 7.88 -12.99
CA TYR A 180 -14.01 8.03 -14.03
C TYR A 180 -13.69 6.67 -14.70
N PRO A 181 -14.52 6.19 -15.64
CA PRO A 181 -14.31 4.88 -16.29
C PRO A 181 -13.03 4.82 -17.13
N LEU A 182 -12.52 5.96 -17.58
CA LEU A 182 -11.27 6.10 -18.35
C LEU A 182 -10.05 6.49 -17.49
N LEU A 183 -10.08 6.20 -16.18
CA LEU A 183 -8.93 6.49 -15.30
C LEU A 183 -7.66 5.85 -15.81
N SER A 184 -6.60 6.65 -15.79
CA SER A 184 -5.24 6.16 -15.86
C SER A 184 -4.94 5.26 -14.65
N ALA A 185 -4.21 4.16 -14.86
CA ALA A 185 -3.80 3.23 -13.81
C ALA A 185 -3.03 3.91 -12.65
N TRP A 186 -2.37 5.05 -12.92
CA TRP A 186 -1.66 5.83 -11.91
C TRP A 186 -2.53 6.35 -10.77
N ILE A 187 -3.80 6.66 -11.04
CA ILE A 187 -4.74 7.19 -10.05
C ILE A 187 -5.13 6.10 -9.02
N PRO A 188 -5.56 4.90 -9.43
CA PRO A 188 -5.66 3.73 -8.57
C PRO A 188 -4.42 3.49 -7.71
N PHE A 189 -3.23 3.46 -8.32
CA PHE A 189 -1.97 3.25 -7.61
C PHE A 189 -1.77 4.33 -6.54
N GLY A 190 -1.92 5.60 -6.91
CA GLY A 190 -1.83 6.71 -5.98
C GLY A 190 -2.81 6.55 -4.82
N PHE A 191 -4.08 6.24 -5.09
CA PHE A 191 -5.09 6.08 -4.05
C PHE A 191 -4.71 4.96 -3.08
N LEU A 192 -4.46 3.74 -3.57
CA LEU A 192 -4.26 2.60 -2.71
C LEU A 192 -2.92 2.67 -1.96
N ILE A 193 -1.85 3.15 -2.61
CA ILE A 193 -0.55 3.32 -1.98
C ILE A 193 -0.61 4.37 -0.87
N LEU A 194 -1.19 5.56 -1.15
CA LEU A 194 -1.34 6.61 -0.15
C LEU A 194 -2.26 6.17 1.00
N TYR A 195 -3.32 5.43 0.69
CA TYR A 195 -4.22 4.86 1.69
C TYR A 195 -3.49 3.90 2.62
N HIS A 196 -2.70 2.97 2.06
CA HIS A 196 -1.86 2.07 2.85
C HIS A 196 -0.87 2.81 3.74
N TYR A 197 -0.15 3.81 3.21
CA TYR A 197 0.83 4.56 4.00
C TYR A 197 0.17 5.34 5.13
N LEU A 198 -0.98 5.95 4.88
CA LEU A 198 -1.69 6.69 5.91
C LEU A 198 -2.19 5.76 7.02
N GLN A 199 -2.72 4.58 6.67
CA GLN A 199 -3.04 3.54 7.65
C GLN A 199 -1.80 3.15 8.45
N TRP A 200 -0.70 2.83 7.77
CA TRP A 200 0.54 2.43 8.42
C TRP A 200 1.02 3.48 9.42
N TYR A 201 1.08 4.76 9.00
CA TYR A 201 1.52 5.85 9.86
C TYR A 201 0.64 6.03 11.10
N VAL A 202 -0.68 5.98 10.92
CA VAL A 202 -1.65 6.20 12.01
C VAL A 202 -1.67 5.02 12.98
N PHE A 203 -1.73 3.78 12.49
CA PHE A 203 -1.83 2.62 13.37
C PHE A 203 -0.50 2.28 14.04
N TYR A 204 0.63 2.53 13.38
CA TYR A 204 1.94 2.41 14.03
C TYR A 204 2.14 3.48 15.11
N TRP A 205 1.67 4.71 14.87
CA TRP A 205 1.63 5.76 15.89
C TRP A 205 0.81 5.31 17.10
N LYS A 206 -0.40 4.77 16.90
CA LYS A 206 -1.24 4.25 17.98
C LYS A 206 -0.55 3.16 18.79
N ARG A 207 0.15 2.25 18.12
CA ARG A 207 0.96 1.20 18.78
C ARG A 207 2.12 1.78 19.60
N CYS A 208 2.71 2.87 19.16
CA CYS A 208 3.72 3.57 19.96
C CYS A 208 3.10 4.30 21.16
N ALA A 209 1.92 4.89 20.96
CA ALA A 209 1.18 5.61 22.00
C ALA A 209 0.75 4.71 23.15
N SER A 210 0.40 3.45 22.89
CA SER A 210 0.09 2.49 23.94
C SER A 210 1.28 2.08 24.81
N VAL A 211 2.52 2.31 24.35
CA VAL A 211 3.74 2.00 25.12
C VAL A 211 4.20 3.19 25.95
N GLY A 212 4.09 4.41 25.42
CA GLY A 212 4.39 5.63 26.18
C GLY A 212 4.90 6.81 25.34
N LYS A 213 4.89 8.00 25.96
CA LYS A 213 5.21 9.28 25.30
C LYS A 213 6.61 9.32 24.68
N ALA A 214 7.61 8.71 25.33
CA ALA A 214 8.98 8.67 24.81
C ALA A 214 9.07 7.91 23.47
N ARG A 215 8.36 6.78 23.35
CA ARG A 215 8.33 5.97 22.12
C ARG A 215 7.60 6.70 20.99
N VAL A 216 6.51 7.40 21.29
CA VAL A 216 5.80 8.26 20.34
C VAL A 216 6.71 9.35 19.81
N ARG A 217 7.42 10.08 20.69
CA ARG A 217 8.34 11.14 20.28
C ARG A 217 9.44 10.60 19.37
N LYS A 218 10.03 9.44 19.70
CA LYS A 218 11.04 8.79 18.87
C LYS A 218 10.47 8.39 17.50
N TYR A 219 9.28 7.82 17.46
CA TYR A 219 8.60 7.45 16.22
C TYR A 219 8.35 8.67 15.32
N ILE A 220 7.70 9.72 15.84
CA ILE A 220 7.40 10.95 15.09
C ILE A 220 8.69 11.57 14.56
N ARG A 221 9.71 11.74 15.43
CA ARG A 221 11.00 12.30 15.02
C ARG A 221 11.62 11.50 13.87
N ASN A 222 11.68 10.18 13.99
CA ASN A 222 12.29 9.33 12.97
C ASN A 222 11.52 9.39 11.65
N MET A 223 10.18 9.38 11.68
CA MET A 223 9.36 9.48 10.47
C MET A 223 9.49 10.84 9.80
N LEU A 224 9.53 11.93 10.57
CA LEU A 224 9.76 13.26 10.03
C LEU A 224 11.13 13.38 9.38
N ILE A 225 12.21 12.92 10.06
CA ILE A 225 13.56 12.95 9.49
C ILE A 225 13.62 12.17 8.19
N VAL A 226 13.11 10.93 8.15
CA VAL A 226 13.14 10.10 6.95
C VAL A 226 12.37 10.76 5.81
N ASN A 227 11.15 11.24 6.05
CA ASN A 227 10.36 11.89 4.99
C ASN A 227 10.99 13.21 4.53
N VAL A 228 11.51 14.05 5.44
CA VAL A 228 12.20 15.29 5.08
C VAL A 228 13.42 15.01 4.20
N VAL A 229 14.25 14.03 4.58
CA VAL A 229 15.42 13.65 3.77
C VAL A 229 15.01 13.18 2.39
N VAL A 230 14.01 12.28 2.29
CA VAL A 230 13.55 11.76 0.99
C VAL A 230 12.90 12.86 0.13
N ILE A 231 12.11 13.76 0.72
CA ILE A 231 11.52 14.92 0.04
C ILE A 231 12.64 15.84 -0.48
N CYS A 232 13.63 16.18 0.35
CA CYS A 232 14.75 17.02 -0.06
C CYS A 232 15.53 16.39 -1.21
N LEU A 233 15.82 15.08 -1.14
CA LEU A 233 16.49 14.35 -2.22
C LEU A 233 15.66 14.35 -3.51
N PHE A 234 14.35 14.17 -3.41
CA PHE A 234 13.45 14.23 -4.56
C PHE A 234 13.41 15.62 -5.20
N LEU A 235 13.26 16.69 -4.41
CA LEU A 235 13.25 18.06 -4.91
C LEU A 235 14.61 18.40 -5.54
N PHE A 236 15.71 17.98 -4.91
CA PHE A 236 17.06 18.18 -5.44
C PHE A 236 17.22 17.47 -6.81
N TRP A 237 16.80 16.21 -6.91
CA TRP A 237 16.80 15.48 -8.18
C TRP A 237 15.91 16.14 -9.23
N LYS A 238 14.70 16.56 -8.85
CA LYS A 238 13.68 17.08 -9.76
C LYS A 238 14.04 18.44 -10.36
N PHE A 239 14.69 19.32 -9.58
CA PHE A 239 14.98 20.69 -10.02
C PHE A 239 16.40 20.91 -10.53
N TYR A 240 17.37 20.11 -10.06
CA TYR A 240 18.76 20.32 -10.45
C TYR A 240 19.26 19.26 -11.43
N GLU A 241 18.48 18.19 -11.70
CA GLU A 241 18.87 17.06 -12.56
C GLU A 241 20.22 16.42 -12.17
N ILE A 242 20.68 16.67 -10.94
CA ILE A 242 21.96 16.17 -10.44
C ILE A 242 21.78 14.72 -9.97
N GLY A 243 22.64 13.85 -10.49
CA GLY A 243 22.83 12.48 -10.02
C GLY A 243 21.95 11.49 -10.77
N ASP A 244 22.52 10.89 -11.83
CA ASP A 244 21.92 9.76 -12.55
C ASP A 244 21.49 8.62 -11.61
N MET A 245 22.19 8.49 -10.48
CA MET A 245 21.88 7.51 -9.44
C MET A 245 20.52 7.76 -8.76
N LEU A 246 20.06 9.00 -8.61
CA LEU A 246 18.75 9.29 -7.98
C LEU A 246 17.57 8.87 -8.86
N ARG A 247 17.79 8.65 -10.16
CA ARG A 247 16.78 8.06 -11.05
C ARG A 247 16.37 6.68 -10.56
N TYR A 248 17.30 5.87 -10.05
CA TYR A 248 17.00 4.54 -9.48
C TYR A 248 16.14 4.57 -8.21
N PHE A 249 15.91 5.75 -7.62
CA PHE A 249 15.02 5.91 -6.47
C PHE A 249 13.67 6.52 -6.86
N PHE A 250 13.65 7.49 -7.77
CA PHE A 250 12.47 8.32 -7.99
C PHE A 250 11.78 8.15 -9.35
N VAL A 251 12.37 7.42 -10.29
CA VAL A 251 11.71 7.07 -11.55
C VAL A 251 10.76 5.87 -11.31
N PRO A 252 9.53 5.88 -11.86
CA PRO A 252 8.49 4.89 -11.51
C PRO A 252 8.91 3.43 -11.67
N GLU A 253 9.62 3.10 -12.75
CA GLU A 253 10.13 1.77 -13.07
C GLU A 253 10.94 1.21 -11.90
N TYR A 254 11.89 1.98 -11.40
CA TYR A 254 12.73 1.55 -10.29
C TYR A 254 11.99 1.60 -8.96
N PHE A 255 11.08 2.56 -8.77
CA PHE A 255 10.20 2.57 -7.60
C PHE A 255 9.39 1.27 -7.47
N TYR A 256 8.84 0.75 -8.56
CA TYR A 256 8.09 -0.51 -8.54
C TYR A 256 8.99 -1.72 -8.25
N LEU A 257 10.20 -1.75 -8.77
CA LEU A 257 11.19 -2.78 -8.41
C LEU A 257 11.55 -2.73 -6.92
N TRP A 258 11.76 -1.52 -6.38
CA TRP A 258 11.96 -1.30 -4.94
C TRP A 258 10.75 -1.75 -4.13
N THR A 259 9.54 -1.47 -4.61
CA THR A 259 8.28 -1.87 -3.97
C THR A 259 8.19 -3.40 -3.87
N LEU A 260 8.44 -4.12 -4.96
CA LEU A 260 8.43 -5.58 -4.97
C LEU A 260 9.48 -6.17 -4.01
N THR A 261 10.68 -5.61 -4.02
CA THR A 261 11.77 -6.02 -3.11
C THR A 261 11.40 -5.77 -1.65
N HIS A 262 10.87 -4.58 -1.35
CA HIS A 262 10.38 -4.19 -0.03
C HIS A 262 9.32 -5.15 0.47
N ILE A 263 8.33 -5.46 -0.36
CA ILE A 263 7.22 -6.34 0.00
C ILE A 263 7.75 -7.71 0.43
N VAL A 264 8.60 -8.35 -0.38
CA VAL A 264 9.13 -9.66 -0.01
C VAL A 264 10.02 -9.57 1.24
N SER A 265 10.72 -8.46 1.43
CA SER A 265 11.50 -8.24 2.65
C SER A 265 10.66 -8.09 3.93
N SER A 266 9.43 -7.61 3.78
CA SER A 266 8.51 -7.37 4.89
C SER A 266 7.71 -8.61 5.29
N VAL A 267 7.61 -9.62 4.42
CA VAL A 267 6.88 -10.87 4.70
C VAL A 267 7.60 -11.63 5.81
N ARG A 268 6.92 -11.76 6.96
CA ARG A 268 7.40 -12.57 8.08
C ARG A 268 7.08 -14.04 7.81
N LEU A 269 7.99 -14.74 7.16
CA LEU A 269 7.99 -16.19 7.20
C LEU A 269 8.31 -16.63 8.63
N ARG A 270 7.28 -17.08 9.36
CA ARG A 270 7.46 -17.83 10.61
C ARG A 270 7.82 -19.25 10.20
N TYR A 271 9.05 -19.65 10.49
CA TYR A 271 9.47 -21.05 10.52
C TYR A 271 9.66 -21.42 11.98
#